data_AF-A0A961UVI0-F1
#
_entry.id   AF-A0A961UVI0-F1
#
_cell.length_a   1.000
_cell.length_b   1.000
_cell.length_c   1.000
_cell.angle_alpha   90.00
_cell.angle_beta   90.00
_cell.angle_gamma   90.00
#
_symmetry.space_group_name_H-M   'P 1'
#
loop_
_entity.id
_entity.type
_entity.pdbx_description
1 polymer ?
#
loop_
_entity_poly.entity_id
_entity_poly.type
_entity_poly.pdbx_seq_one_letter_code
_entity_poly.pdbx_strand_id
1 'polypeptide(L)'
;MSYRGEDLDLRTPQTLGTGDVGAMGARSGPIWVDDTVLACTNHAFDIALAHRAGEVRLEHLLNALTRIEVAAEALEARGVRVAALRRESATIIASEIPVGLPNGKGTPRRSDELAEVLRLAAANAARRNAPASIEDLLFVLFDQRNDLPALSLLSRHTVRTIRETPEPLPPATRYVTEPRYVTAPKQTDMQRMSSEPARSYRVDLTGTPTDSIQNSRLDALEQMVRALSSDISSERQIVSGLLKDLSKETQAQRSDQGRLQTTLVDRLGTLEQAVNQGQAPHSEALQEQLLILETALEQKLDGMARSWATLSDRLQAIESAVRERPLGGGVPADLMDRLRAVVDLKPIANRLDIIEEAVLAGGAGKGGEEGVNRLEERLRSLEAEVSRAVNANSGGLSRLETLLGNFEHQRGEMISALMQPVVERVSAVVGSAQAQQASLSELLSKVAERMGAVERALAAEIETAATKHEAYARDLGEVHEALMKLNQNQHTLAGSIDQWRTDAAGDLSVISNRLTNLDRDNERPIETLNALSAHMDTMNKMMIERYHRRNRFWYWLFGTDDWIGASWASQAAALEAERQKFKSPKSADA
;
A
#
# COMPACT_ATOMS: atom_id res chain seq x y z
N MET A 1 21.29 -20.96 5.55
CA MET A 1 20.65 -19.70 5.08
C MET A 1 19.79 -19.16 6.20
N SER A 2 19.53 -17.85 6.29
CA SER A 2 18.56 -17.28 7.23
C SER A 2 17.32 -16.80 6.47
N TYR A 3 16.20 -16.64 7.18
CA TYR A 3 15.01 -16.02 6.62
C TYR A 3 15.27 -14.54 6.32
N ARG A 4 14.74 -14.05 5.20
CA ARG A 4 14.96 -12.67 4.72
C ARG A 4 13.97 -11.65 5.30
N GLY A 5 12.81 -12.09 5.76
CA GLY A 5 11.90 -11.25 6.54
C GLY A 5 12.40 -11.12 7.98
N GLU A 6 12.27 -9.94 8.58
CA GLU A 6 12.70 -9.70 9.97
C GLU A 6 11.66 -10.14 11.02
N ASP A 7 10.59 -10.79 10.57
CA ASP A 7 9.32 -10.94 11.26
C ASP A 7 8.94 -12.40 11.61
N LEU A 8 9.71 -13.37 11.08
CA LEU A 8 9.73 -14.78 11.49
C LEU A 8 11.14 -15.20 11.88
N ASP A 9 11.28 -15.87 13.02
CA ASP A 9 12.53 -16.54 13.40
C ASP A 9 12.49 -17.99 12.89
N LEU A 10 12.83 -18.20 11.60
CA LEU A 10 12.95 -19.53 11.01
C LEU A 10 14.37 -20.06 11.16
N ARG A 11 14.53 -21.22 11.80
CA ARG A 11 15.83 -21.85 12.06
C ARG A 11 15.92 -23.23 11.43
N THR A 12 17.06 -23.52 10.82
CA THR A 12 17.38 -24.83 10.27
C THR A 12 18.25 -25.62 11.24
N PRO A 13 18.43 -26.94 11.04
CA PRO A 13 19.29 -27.75 11.92
C PRO A 13 20.72 -27.20 12.09
N GLN A 14 21.20 -26.41 11.13
CA GLN A 14 22.53 -25.78 11.17
C GLN A 14 22.55 -24.47 11.98
N THR A 15 21.42 -23.77 12.11
CA THR A 15 21.32 -22.47 12.78
C THR A 15 20.68 -22.56 14.17
N LEU A 16 20.22 -23.74 14.58
CA LEU A 16 19.66 -24.01 15.89
C LEU A 16 20.78 -24.26 16.92
N GLY A 17 20.92 -23.37 17.90
CA GLY A 17 21.86 -23.55 19.02
C GLY A 17 21.35 -24.58 20.04
N THR A 18 22.27 -25.23 20.76
CA THR A 18 21.99 -26.26 21.78
C THR A 18 21.12 -25.77 22.96
N GLY A 19 20.92 -24.46 23.12
CA GLY A 19 20.09 -23.85 24.18
C GLY A 19 18.63 -23.58 23.81
N ASP A 20 18.23 -23.68 22.53
CA ASP A 20 16.90 -23.21 22.05
C ASP A 20 15.82 -24.28 21.99
N VAL A 21 16.15 -25.54 22.31
CA VAL A 21 15.23 -26.69 22.23
C VAL A 21 14.04 -26.56 23.20
N GLY A 22 14.19 -25.78 24.28
CA GLY A 22 13.13 -25.57 25.29
C GLY A 22 12.06 -24.55 24.91
N ALA A 23 12.25 -23.72 23.88
CA ALA A 23 11.37 -22.60 23.54
C ALA A 23 10.43 -22.85 22.34
N MET A 24 10.48 -24.06 21.73
CA MET A 24 9.79 -24.41 20.47
C MET A 24 8.24 -24.46 20.52
N GLY A 25 7.61 -24.08 21.63
CA GLY A 25 6.14 -24.06 21.79
C GLY A 25 5.52 -22.68 22.00
N ALA A 26 6.31 -21.61 22.08
CA ALA A 26 5.79 -20.27 22.33
C ALA A 26 5.18 -19.64 21.06
N ARG A 27 4.07 -18.90 21.21
CA ARG A 27 3.40 -18.16 20.11
C ARG A 27 4.34 -17.20 19.34
N SER A 28 5.46 -16.81 19.94
CA SER A 28 6.49 -15.93 19.36
C SER A 28 7.90 -16.56 19.36
N GLY A 29 8.01 -17.87 19.57
CA GLY A 29 9.30 -18.58 19.61
C GLY A 29 9.86 -18.94 18.22
N PRO A 30 11.13 -19.40 18.16
CA PRO A 30 11.76 -19.84 16.92
C PRO A 30 11.02 -21.04 16.32
N ILE A 31 10.86 -21.04 15.00
CA ILE A 31 10.21 -22.11 14.24
C ILE A 31 11.30 -22.96 13.59
N TRP A 32 11.29 -24.26 13.90
CA TRP A 32 12.26 -25.21 13.37
C TRP A 32 11.80 -25.78 12.02
N VAL A 33 12.52 -25.46 10.95
CA VAL A 33 12.19 -25.82 9.57
C VAL A 33 13.39 -26.45 8.87
N ASP A 34 13.15 -27.25 7.84
CA ASP A 34 14.22 -27.76 6.98
C ASP A 34 14.70 -26.69 5.97
N ASP A 35 15.80 -26.98 5.26
CA ASP A 35 16.39 -26.04 4.30
C ASP A 35 15.47 -25.78 3.10
N THR A 36 14.62 -26.74 2.74
CA THR A 36 13.65 -26.65 1.65
C THR A 36 12.49 -25.71 1.97
N VAL A 37 11.88 -25.83 3.15
CA VAL A 37 10.83 -24.94 3.66
C VAL A 37 11.39 -23.53 3.84
N LEU A 38 12.62 -23.40 4.33
CA LEU A 38 13.29 -22.10 4.39
C LEU A 38 13.51 -21.50 2.99
N ALA A 39 13.91 -22.30 2.00
CA ALA A 39 14.04 -21.83 0.62
C ALA A 39 12.69 -21.40 0.03
N CYS A 40 11.61 -22.14 0.27
CA CYS A 40 10.25 -21.80 -0.16
C CYS A 40 9.75 -20.50 0.46
N THR A 41 9.98 -20.29 1.75
CA THR A 41 9.57 -19.07 2.47
C THR A 41 10.37 -17.85 2.02
N ASN A 42 11.68 -17.99 1.81
CA ASN A 42 12.51 -16.93 1.23
C ASN A 42 12.08 -16.59 -0.21
N HIS A 43 11.73 -17.59 -1.01
CA HIS A 43 11.25 -17.34 -2.36
C HIS A 43 9.86 -16.70 -2.36
N ALA A 44 8.98 -17.06 -1.43
CA ALA A 44 7.69 -16.40 -1.22
C ALA A 44 7.87 -14.92 -0.85
N PHE A 45 8.82 -14.61 0.02
CA PHE A 45 9.20 -13.24 0.38
C PHE A 45 9.70 -12.47 -0.84
N ASP A 46 10.57 -13.06 -1.66
CA ASP A 46 11.09 -12.43 -2.88
C ASP A 46 9.96 -12.14 -3.89
N ILE A 47 8.99 -13.06 -4.04
CA ILE A 47 7.81 -12.86 -4.88
C ILE A 47 6.95 -11.71 -4.33
N ALA A 48 6.67 -11.69 -3.02
CA ALA A 48 5.90 -10.61 -2.39
C ALA A 48 6.59 -9.24 -2.59
N LEU A 49 7.91 -9.20 -2.44
CA LEU A 49 8.71 -7.99 -2.66
C LEU A 49 8.67 -7.54 -4.13
N ALA A 50 8.81 -8.48 -5.08
CA ALA A 50 8.75 -8.19 -6.51
C ALA A 50 7.39 -7.62 -6.94
N HIS A 51 6.30 -8.12 -6.33
CA HIS A 51 4.94 -7.66 -6.59
C HIS A 51 4.51 -6.47 -5.69
N ARG A 52 5.42 -5.95 -4.85
CA ARG A 52 5.15 -4.86 -3.89
C ARG A 52 3.94 -5.14 -2.99
N ALA A 53 3.74 -6.41 -2.64
CA ALA A 53 2.73 -6.80 -1.68
C ALA A 53 3.12 -6.27 -0.29
N GLY A 54 2.15 -5.77 0.47
CA GLY A 54 2.39 -5.36 1.87
C GLY A 54 2.73 -6.54 2.77
N GLU A 55 2.26 -7.72 2.39
CA GLU A 55 2.40 -8.93 3.20
C GLU A 55 2.78 -10.18 2.38
N VAL A 56 3.56 -11.07 2.98
CA VAL A 56 3.83 -12.43 2.52
C VAL A 56 2.64 -13.32 2.92
N ARG A 57 1.74 -13.51 1.96
CA ARG A 57 0.51 -14.31 2.07
C ARG A 57 0.70 -15.77 1.65
N LEU A 58 -0.27 -16.64 1.94
CA LEU A 58 -0.20 -18.06 1.60
C LEU A 58 -0.09 -18.29 0.08
N GLU A 59 -0.66 -17.43 -0.75
CA GLU A 59 -0.58 -17.51 -2.21
C GLU A 59 0.85 -17.35 -2.71
N HIS A 60 1.65 -16.50 -2.06
CA HIS A 60 3.09 -16.35 -2.34
C HIS A 60 3.85 -17.63 -2.00
N LEU A 61 3.51 -18.27 -0.87
CA LEU A 61 4.07 -19.56 -0.48
C LEU A 61 3.67 -20.67 -1.46
N LEU A 62 2.39 -20.75 -1.85
CA LEU A 62 1.92 -21.75 -2.82
C LEU A 62 2.63 -21.59 -4.17
N ASN A 63 2.77 -20.36 -4.66
CA ASN A 63 3.51 -20.08 -5.89
C ASN A 63 4.99 -20.49 -5.74
N ALA A 64 5.60 -20.23 -4.58
CA ALA A 64 6.98 -20.62 -4.30
C ALA A 64 7.18 -22.15 -4.22
N LEU A 65 6.25 -22.88 -3.60
CA LEU A 65 6.25 -24.34 -3.55
C LEU A 65 6.19 -24.95 -4.96
N THR A 66 5.50 -24.31 -5.91
CA THR A 66 5.50 -24.79 -7.29
C THR A 66 6.83 -24.58 -8.02
N ARG A 67 7.73 -23.71 -7.53
CA ARG A 67 8.95 -23.31 -8.24
C ARG A 67 10.20 -24.06 -7.79
N ILE A 68 10.23 -24.53 -6.54
CA ILE A 68 11.33 -25.33 -6.01
C ILE A 68 11.05 -26.79 -6.34
N GLU A 69 11.97 -27.46 -7.03
CA GLU A 69 11.77 -28.81 -7.59
C GLU A 69 11.32 -29.82 -6.54
N VAL A 70 12.02 -29.89 -5.39
CA VAL A 70 11.68 -30.82 -4.30
C VAL A 70 10.26 -30.59 -3.74
N ALA A 71 9.81 -29.33 -3.68
CA ALA A 71 8.47 -28.98 -3.21
C ALA A 71 7.40 -29.25 -4.28
N ALA A 72 7.73 -29.03 -5.56
CA ALA A 72 6.86 -29.33 -6.68
C ALA A 72 6.62 -30.85 -6.79
N GLU A 73 7.66 -31.67 -6.64
CA GLU A 73 7.55 -33.14 -6.62
C GLU A 73 6.63 -33.61 -5.49
N ALA A 74 6.75 -33.04 -4.29
CA ALA A 74 5.88 -33.37 -3.16
C ALA A 74 4.40 -32.97 -3.41
N LEU A 75 4.16 -31.85 -4.10
CA LEU A 75 2.82 -31.44 -4.53
C LEU A 75 2.24 -32.40 -5.59
N GLU A 76 3.04 -32.81 -6.57
CA GLU A 76 2.62 -33.77 -7.60
C GLU A 76 2.30 -35.14 -7.00
N ALA A 77 3.10 -35.60 -6.03
CA ALA A 77 2.85 -36.83 -5.28
C ALA A 77 1.51 -36.82 -4.53
N ARG A 78 1.01 -35.63 -4.15
CA ARG A 78 -0.31 -35.42 -3.54
C ARG A 78 -1.43 -35.20 -4.57
N GLY A 79 -1.14 -35.35 -5.86
CA GLY A 79 -2.12 -35.23 -6.95
C GLY A 79 -2.42 -33.78 -7.36
N VAL A 80 -1.58 -32.81 -6.98
CA VAL A 80 -1.77 -31.40 -7.36
C VAL A 80 -1.26 -31.16 -8.78
N ARG A 81 -2.06 -30.49 -9.61
CA ARG A 81 -1.62 -30.02 -10.93
C ARG A 81 -0.73 -28.79 -10.79
N VAL A 82 0.58 -28.99 -10.59
CA VAL A 82 1.55 -27.91 -10.31
C VAL A 82 1.53 -26.79 -11.36
N ALA A 83 1.46 -27.13 -12.65
CA ALA A 83 1.42 -26.12 -13.72
C ALA A 83 0.15 -25.26 -13.69
N ALA A 84 -1.00 -25.83 -13.31
CA ALA A 84 -2.27 -25.12 -13.22
C ALA A 84 -2.30 -24.25 -11.95
N LEU A 85 -1.87 -24.81 -10.82
CA LEU A 85 -1.74 -24.09 -9.56
C LEU A 85 -0.81 -22.89 -9.70
N ARG A 86 0.37 -23.07 -10.32
CA ARG A 86 1.34 -21.99 -10.54
C ARG A 86 0.74 -20.84 -11.35
N ARG A 87 -0.02 -21.15 -12.41
CA ARG A 87 -0.66 -20.12 -13.25
C ARG A 87 -1.69 -19.34 -12.45
N GLU A 88 -2.59 -20.02 -11.75
CA GLU A 88 -3.66 -19.37 -10.98
C GLU A 88 -3.12 -18.58 -9.79
N SER A 89 -2.15 -19.13 -9.03
CA SER A 89 -1.49 -18.39 -7.94
C SER A 89 -0.75 -17.15 -8.46
N ALA A 90 -0.08 -17.24 -9.61
CA ALA A 90 0.58 -16.09 -10.23
C ALA A 90 -0.43 -15.04 -10.72
N THR A 91 -1.57 -15.45 -11.27
CA THR A 91 -2.65 -14.54 -11.65
C THR A 91 -3.23 -13.82 -10.43
N ILE A 92 -3.41 -14.52 -9.30
CA ILE A 92 -3.92 -13.92 -8.06
C ILE A 92 -2.93 -12.90 -7.51
N ILE A 93 -1.65 -13.26 -7.42
CA ILE A 93 -0.59 -12.34 -6.97
C ILE A 93 -0.50 -11.13 -7.92
N ALA A 94 -0.56 -11.32 -9.23
CA ALA A 94 -0.53 -10.23 -10.20
C ALA A 94 -1.80 -9.36 -10.20
N SER A 95 -2.93 -9.91 -9.75
CA SER A 95 -4.20 -9.19 -9.65
C SER A 95 -4.34 -8.39 -8.35
N GLU A 96 -3.45 -8.61 -7.38
CA GLU A 96 -3.41 -7.86 -6.14
C GLU A 96 -2.93 -6.42 -6.40
N ILE A 97 -3.71 -5.45 -5.93
CA ILE A 97 -3.29 -4.05 -5.92
C ILE A 97 -2.26 -3.92 -4.78
N PRO A 98 -1.06 -3.38 -5.00
CA PRO A 98 -0.08 -3.22 -3.92
C PRO A 98 -0.62 -2.22 -2.89
N VAL A 99 -1.23 -2.72 -1.82
CA VAL A 99 -1.85 -1.88 -0.76
C VAL A 99 -0.83 -1.42 0.28
N GLY A 100 0.43 -1.86 0.23
CA GLY A 100 1.21 -1.95 1.47
C GLY A 100 2.65 -1.48 1.46
N LEU A 101 3.05 -0.48 0.67
CA LEU A 101 4.36 0.16 0.87
C LEU A 101 4.29 1.67 0.59
N PRO A 102 4.02 2.52 1.60
CA PRO A 102 4.21 3.96 1.44
C PRO A 102 5.68 4.22 1.09
N ASN A 103 5.91 4.88 -0.05
CA ASN A 103 7.21 5.30 -0.55
C ASN A 103 8.24 4.20 -0.91
N GLY A 104 7.79 3.01 -1.33
CA GLY A 104 8.67 2.05 -2.06
C GLY A 104 9.90 1.54 -1.30
N LYS A 105 9.96 1.72 0.03
CA LYS A 105 11.08 1.29 0.90
C LYS A 105 10.67 0.29 1.99
N GLY A 106 9.40 -0.13 2.04
CA GLY A 106 8.95 -1.16 2.96
C GLY A 106 9.47 -2.56 2.62
N THR A 107 9.62 -3.42 3.62
CA THR A 107 9.77 -4.87 3.45
C THR A 107 8.40 -5.53 3.69
N PRO A 108 8.01 -6.54 2.91
CA PRO A 108 6.73 -7.22 3.12
C PRO A 108 6.74 -7.92 4.48
N ARG A 109 5.65 -7.77 5.25
CA ARG A 109 5.47 -8.45 6.54
C ARG A 109 4.80 -9.80 6.35
N ARG A 110 4.95 -10.76 7.23
CA ARG A 110 4.19 -12.02 7.18
C ARG A 110 2.72 -11.75 7.40
N SER A 111 1.89 -12.48 6.68
CA SER A 111 0.52 -12.72 7.12
C SER A 111 0.49 -13.60 8.37
N ASP A 112 -0.51 -13.40 9.23
CA ASP A 112 -0.69 -14.25 10.41
C ASP A 112 -1.08 -15.69 10.03
N GLU A 113 -1.79 -15.88 8.92
CA GLU A 113 -2.13 -17.19 8.38
C GLU A 113 -0.89 -18.00 8.00
N LEU A 114 0.07 -17.39 7.29
CA LEU A 114 1.34 -18.02 6.92
C LEU A 114 2.12 -18.46 8.16
N ALA A 115 2.24 -17.56 9.14
CA ALA A 115 2.95 -17.84 10.37
C ALA A 115 2.29 -18.96 11.18
N GLU A 116 0.95 -19.00 11.19
CA GLU A 116 0.20 -20.04 11.87
C GLU A 116 0.36 -21.41 11.20
N VAL A 117 0.31 -21.48 9.87
CA VAL A 117 0.57 -22.71 9.11
C VAL A 117 1.98 -23.24 9.38
N LEU A 118 3.00 -22.38 9.35
CA LEU A 118 4.38 -22.79 9.63
C LEU A 118 4.56 -23.30 11.07
N ARG A 119 3.90 -22.67 12.04
CA ARG A 119 3.92 -23.14 13.43
C ARG A 119 3.21 -24.47 13.60
N LEU A 120 2.08 -24.68 12.94
CA LEU A 120 1.37 -25.97 12.96
C LEU A 120 2.21 -27.07 12.30
N ALA A 121 2.89 -26.77 11.20
CA ALA A 121 3.79 -27.71 10.53
C ALA A 121 4.96 -28.08 11.45
N ALA A 122 5.58 -27.10 12.10
CA ALA A 122 6.63 -27.33 13.09
C ALA A 122 6.13 -28.11 14.31
N ALA A 123 4.92 -27.84 14.80
CA ALA A 123 4.33 -28.59 15.90
C ALA A 123 4.06 -30.06 15.54
N ASN A 124 3.68 -30.35 14.29
CA ASN A 124 3.53 -31.71 13.79
C ASN A 124 4.89 -32.41 13.65
N ALA A 125 5.90 -31.72 13.11
CA ALA A 125 7.26 -32.24 12.97
C ALA A 125 7.95 -32.48 14.31
N ALA A 126 7.70 -31.62 15.31
CA ALA A 126 8.22 -31.75 16.66
C ALA A 126 7.81 -33.07 17.33
N ARG A 127 6.62 -33.62 17.00
CA ARG A 127 6.21 -34.97 17.49
C ARG A 127 7.15 -36.07 17.02
N ARG A 128 7.84 -35.87 15.90
CA ARG A 128 8.83 -36.79 15.31
C ARG A 128 10.27 -36.41 15.67
N ASN A 129 10.48 -35.37 16.49
CA ASN A 129 11.80 -34.77 16.76
C ASN A 129 12.57 -34.41 15.48
N ALA A 130 11.87 -33.95 14.45
CA ALA A 130 12.42 -33.57 13.16
C ALA A 130 12.10 -32.11 12.84
N PRO A 131 12.92 -31.43 12.00
CA PRO A 131 12.57 -30.12 11.48
C PRO A 131 11.32 -30.22 10.60
N ALA A 132 10.53 -29.13 10.53
CA ALA A 132 9.35 -29.10 9.67
C ALA A 132 9.74 -29.26 8.21
N SER A 133 9.22 -30.32 7.57
CA SER A 133 9.45 -30.58 6.16
C SER A 133 8.29 -30.10 5.28
N ILE A 134 8.49 -30.14 3.96
CA ILE A 134 7.42 -29.86 2.99
C ILE A 134 6.21 -30.79 3.23
N GLU A 135 6.43 -32.05 3.64
CA GLU A 135 5.34 -32.99 3.92
C GLU A 135 4.47 -32.56 5.12
N ASP A 136 5.09 -32.05 6.19
CA ASP A 136 4.37 -31.52 7.35
C ASP A 136 3.56 -30.28 6.97
N LEU A 137 4.14 -29.43 6.12
CA LEU A 137 3.49 -28.23 5.59
C LEU A 137 2.28 -28.60 4.72
N LEU A 138 2.43 -29.56 3.80
CA LEU A 138 1.33 -30.05 2.98
C LEU A 138 0.25 -30.76 3.82
N PHE A 139 0.63 -31.49 4.86
CA PHE A 139 -0.33 -32.11 5.79
C PHE A 139 -1.20 -31.05 6.47
N VAL A 140 -0.62 -29.95 6.95
CA VAL A 140 -1.39 -28.85 7.55
C VAL A 140 -2.32 -28.19 6.53
N LEU A 141 -1.82 -27.93 5.31
CA LEU A 141 -2.58 -27.28 4.24
C LEU A 141 -3.78 -28.11 3.75
N PHE A 142 -3.68 -29.44 3.74
CA PHE A 142 -4.74 -30.34 3.25
C PHE A 142 -5.65 -30.91 4.34
N ASP A 143 -5.13 -31.23 5.53
CA ASP A 143 -5.89 -31.98 6.54
C ASP A 143 -6.36 -31.12 7.71
N GLN A 144 -5.61 -30.09 8.12
CA GLN A 144 -5.92 -29.32 9.33
C GLN A 144 -6.61 -27.98 9.05
N ARG A 145 -6.43 -27.37 7.86
CA ARG A 145 -6.81 -25.98 7.58
C ARG A 145 -7.59 -25.78 6.28
N ASN A 146 -8.56 -26.63 5.94
CA ASN A 146 -9.30 -26.46 4.67
C ASN A 146 -10.17 -25.19 4.55
N ASP A 147 -10.32 -24.42 5.63
CA ASP A 147 -11.22 -23.27 5.70
C ASP A 147 -10.59 -21.94 5.23
N LEU A 148 -9.27 -21.90 4.98
CA LEU A 148 -8.61 -20.66 4.55
C LEU A 148 -8.84 -20.39 3.04
N PRO A 149 -9.12 -19.14 2.64
CA PRO A 149 -9.49 -18.80 1.27
C PRO A 149 -8.40 -19.14 0.24
N ALA A 150 -7.13 -19.01 0.61
CA ALA A 150 -5.99 -19.39 -0.23
C ALA A 150 -5.91 -20.91 -0.49
N LEU A 151 -6.51 -21.74 0.37
CA LEU A 151 -6.49 -23.20 0.27
C LEU A 151 -7.62 -23.74 -0.61
N SER A 152 -8.61 -22.90 -0.93
CA SER A 152 -9.55 -23.17 -2.02
C SER A 152 -8.86 -23.30 -3.38
N LEU A 153 -7.67 -22.72 -3.56
CA LEU A 153 -6.86 -22.87 -4.77
C LEU A 153 -6.23 -24.26 -4.82
N LEU A 154 -5.67 -24.72 -3.70
CA LEU A 154 -5.08 -26.05 -3.61
C LEU A 154 -6.13 -27.14 -3.86
N SER A 155 -7.30 -27.04 -3.23
CA SER A 155 -8.38 -28.05 -3.38
C SER A 155 -8.97 -28.11 -4.79
N ARG A 156 -8.96 -26.99 -5.54
CA ARG A 156 -9.37 -26.94 -6.95
C ARG A 156 -8.37 -27.63 -7.88
N HIS A 157 -7.09 -27.61 -7.55
CA HIS A 157 -6.02 -28.18 -8.38
C HIS A 157 -5.57 -29.57 -7.96
N THR A 158 -6.05 -30.09 -6.84
CA THR A 158 -5.92 -31.51 -6.50
C THR A 158 -6.82 -32.36 -7.38
N VAL A 159 -6.22 -33.24 -8.18
CA VAL A 159 -6.94 -34.34 -8.81
C VAL A 159 -7.36 -35.28 -7.69
N ARG A 160 -8.66 -35.30 -7.36
CA ARG A 160 -9.22 -36.34 -6.49
C ARG A 160 -8.96 -37.68 -7.16
N THR A 161 -7.94 -38.41 -6.71
CA THR A 161 -7.86 -39.84 -6.94
C THR A 161 -9.05 -40.44 -6.21
N ILE A 162 -9.95 -41.04 -6.98
CA ILE A 162 -11.09 -41.80 -6.47
C ILE A 162 -10.51 -42.94 -5.62
N ARG A 163 -10.35 -42.71 -4.32
CA ARG A 163 -10.05 -43.76 -3.36
C ARG A 163 -10.78 -43.45 -2.06
N GLU A 164 -11.89 -44.17 -1.92
CA GLU A 164 -12.54 -44.54 -0.65
C GLU A 164 -13.13 -43.39 0.19
N THR A 165 -14.19 -42.77 -0.32
CA THR A 165 -15.27 -42.28 0.55
C THR A 165 -16.50 -43.17 0.32
N PRO A 166 -17.08 -43.82 1.34
CA PRO A 166 -18.30 -44.58 1.16
C PRO A 166 -19.42 -43.62 0.76
N GLU A 167 -20.01 -43.88 -0.40
CA GLU A 167 -21.16 -43.17 -0.93
C GLU A 167 -22.28 -43.14 0.13
N PRO A 168 -22.76 -41.96 0.58
CA PRO A 168 -23.92 -41.92 1.45
C PRO A 168 -25.12 -42.36 0.62
N LEU A 169 -25.65 -43.54 0.95
CA LEU A 169 -26.86 -44.10 0.37
C LEU A 169 -27.99 -43.05 0.35
N PRO A 170 -28.78 -42.97 -0.73
CA PRO A 170 -29.94 -42.08 -0.78
C PRO A 170 -30.93 -42.46 0.32
N PRO A 171 -31.60 -41.48 0.95
CA PRO A 171 -32.49 -41.75 2.08
C PRO A 171 -33.67 -42.61 1.62
N ALA A 172 -33.87 -43.74 2.31
CA ALA A 172 -35.01 -44.61 2.12
C ALA A 172 -36.32 -43.83 2.37
N THR A 173 -37.16 -43.72 1.35
CA THR A 173 -38.53 -43.23 1.46
C THR A 173 -39.33 -44.22 2.30
N ARG A 174 -39.72 -43.79 3.51
CA ARG A 174 -40.67 -44.53 4.35
C ARG A 174 -42.05 -44.57 3.68
N TYR A 175 -42.60 -45.77 3.63
CA TYR A 175 -43.96 -46.13 3.24
C TYR A 175 -45.04 -45.18 3.77
N VAL A 176 -45.95 -44.76 2.88
CA VAL A 176 -47.38 -44.56 3.19
C VAL A 176 -48.23 -45.11 2.04
N THR A 177 -48.73 -46.32 2.27
CA THR A 177 -50.04 -46.89 1.93
C THR A 177 -50.88 -46.30 0.78
N GLU A 178 -51.18 -47.14 -0.21
CA GLU A 178 -52.32 -47.01 -1.16
C GLU A 178 -53.68 -46.87 -0.44
N PRO A 179 -54.70 -46.27 -1.10
CA PRO A 179 -55.72 -47.15 -1.72
C PRO A 179 -56.25 -46.68 -3.10
N ARG A 180 -56.24 -47.64 -4.04
CA ARG A 180 -57.30 -48.09 -4.98
C ARG A 180 -58.34 -47.12 -5.62
N TYR A 181 -58.37 -47.24 -6.96
CA TYR A 181 -59.48 -47.21 -7.94
C TYR A 181 -60.37 -45.94 -8.07
N VAL A 182 -60.49 -45.41 -9.31
CA VAL A 182 -61.70 -45.46 -10.17
C VAL A 182 -61.56 -44.48 -11.38
N THR A 183 -61.87 -45.03 -12.56
CA THR A 183 -62.22 -44.50 -13.91
C THR A 183 -62.13 -43.01 -14.28
N ALA A 184 -61.64 -42.77 -15.51
CA ALA A 184 -61.84 -41.54 -16.31
C ALA A 184 -63.33 -41.29 -16.67
N PRO A 185 -63.72 -40.03 -16.94
CA PRO A 185 -64.07 -39.66 -18.32
C PRO A 185 -63.68 -38.23 -18.76
N LYS A 186 -63.95 -37.98 -20.05
CA LYS A 186 -63.54 -36.91 -20.98
C LYS A 186 -63.99 -35.47 -20.67
N GLN A 187 -63.11 -34.55 -21.10
CA GLN A 187 -63.30 -33.26 -21.81
C GLN A 187 -64.35 -32.27 -21.29
N THR A 188 -63.90 -31.06 -20.93
CA THR A 188 -64.24 -29.83 -21.67
C THR A 188 -63.32 -28.68 -21.26
N ASP A 189 -63.04 -27.82 -22.24
CA ASP A 189 -62.10 -26.71 -22.25
C ASP A 189 -62.35 -25.60 -21.22
N MET A 190 -61.30 -24.78 -21.09
CA MET A 190 -61.23 -23.43 -20.53
C MET A 190 -60.80 -23.29 -19.07
N GLN A 191 -59.48 -23.24 -18.85
CA GLN A 191 -58.91 -22.23 -17.94
C GLN A 191 -57.42 -21.97 -18.21
N ARG A 192 -57.16 -20.69 -18.55
CA ARG A 192 -55.91 -19.92 -18.36
C ARG A 192 -54.71 -20.72 -17.83
N MET A 193 -53.86 -21.16 -18.76
CA MET A 193 -52.47 -21.48 -18.44
C MET A 193 -51.71 -20.17 -18.22
N SER A 194 -51.37 -19.92 -16.96
CA SER A 194 -50.20 -19.16 -16.55
C SER A 194 -48.97 -19.69 -17.29
N SER A 195 -48.22 -18.77 -17.89
CA SER A 195 -46.92 -19.00 -18.49
C SER A 195 -45.92 -19.46 -17.42
N GLU A 196 -45.70 -20.77 -17.27
CA GLU A 196 -44.43 -21.29 -16.79
C GLU A 196 -43.49 -21.43 -17.99
N PRO A 197 -42.40 -20.66 -18.07
CA PRO A 197 -41.44 -20.81 -19.15
C PRO A 197 -40.76 -22.18 -19.01
N ALA A 198 -40.70 -22.88 -20.15
CA ALA A 198 -39.85 -24.03 -20.36
C ALA A 198 -38.48 -23.79 -19.70
N ARG A 199 -38.06 -24.71 -18.84
CA ARG A 199 -36.71 -24.77 -18.30
C ARG A 199 -35.75 -24.85 -19.50
N SER A 200 -35.26 -23.69 -19.89
CA SER A 200 -34.04 -23.57 -20.65
C SER A 200 -32.95 -24.15 -19.77
N TYR A 201 -32.21 -25.12 -20.30
CA TYR A 201 -30.84 -25.38 -19.86
C TYR A 201 -30.02 -24.12 -20.23
N ARG A 202 -30.24 -23.04 -19.48
CA ARG A 202 -29.31 -21.95 -19.38
C ARG A 202 -28.26 -22.48 -18.42
N VAL A 203 -27.12 -22.84 -18.96
CA VAL A 203 -25.90 -22.94 -18.18
C VAL A 203 -25.76 -21.58 -17.52
N ASP A 204 -26.07 -21.50 -16.22
CA ASP A 204 -25.68 -20.39 -15.39
C ASP A 204 -24.15 -20.41 -15.35
N LEU A 205 -23.51 -19.75 -16.33
CA LEU A 205 -22.24 -19.09 -16.08
C LEU A 205 -22.54 -18.01 -15.05
N THR A 206 -22.55 -18.41 -13.79
CA THR A 206 -22.24 -17.52 -12.69
C THR A 206 -21.00 -16.73 -13.12
N GLY A 207 -21.12 -15.41 -13.14
CA GLY A 207 -20.02 -14.50 -13.47
C GLY A 207 -18.75 -15.02 -12.81
N THR A 208 -17.69 -15.13 -13.62
CA THR A 208 -16.43 -15.67 -13.15
C THR A 208 -16.01 -14.88 -11.88
N PRO A 209 -15.36 -15.48 -10.87
CA PRO A 209 -14.88 -14.72 -9.71
C PRO A 209 -13.99 -13.55 -10.15
N THR A 210 -13.36 -13.65 -11.32
CA THR A 210 -12.67 -12.56 -12.00
C THR A 210 -13.56 -11.37 -12.37
N ASP A 211 -14.83 -11.56 -12.75
CA ASP A 211 -15.78 -10.46 -12.99
C ASP A 211 -16.19 -9.77 -11.68
N SER A 212 -16.41 -10.54 -10.61
CA SER A 212 -16.71 -9.96 -9.29
C SER A 212 -15.54 -9.15 -8.73
N ILE A 213 -14.31 -9.62 -8.96
CA ILE A 213 -13.06 -8.95 -8.58
C ILE A 213 -12.80 -7.73 -9.49
N GLN A 214 -13.10 -7.82 -10.77
CA GLN A 214 -12.99 -6.67 -11.69
C GLN A 214 -13.96 -5.55 -11.32
N ASN A 215 -15.21 -5.90 -10.96
CA ASN A 215 -16.19 -4.92 -10.52
C ASN A 215 -15.82 -4.29 -9.18
N SER A 216 -15.35 -5.08 -8.19
CA SER A 216 -14.88 -4.52 -6.92
C SER A 216 -13.63 -3.64 -7.08
N ARG A 217 -12.77 -3.95 -8.06
CA ARG A 217 -11.61 -3.12 -8.41
C ARG A 217 -12.04 -1.80 -9.04
N LEU A 218 -13.05 -1.83 -9.92
CA LEU A 218 -13.57 -0.62 -10.55
C LEU A 218 -14.19 0.31 -9.50
N ASP A 219 -14.92 -0.24 -8.54
CA ASP A 219 -15.48 0.51 -7.41
C ASP A 219 -14.38 1.08 -6.47
N ALA A 220 -13.34 0.29 -6.18
CA ALA A 220 -12.22 0.73 -5.35
C ALA A 220 -11.39 1.82 -6.04
N LEU A 221 -11.16 1.70 -7.35
CA LEU A 221 -10.50 2.74 -8.15
C LEU A 221 -11.34 4.01 -8.21
N GLU A 222 -12.66 3.90 -8.33
CA GLU A 222 -13.53 5.07 -8.30
C GLU A 222 -13.48 5.77 -6.94
N GLN A 223 -13.50 5.03 -5.83
CA GLN A 223 -13.35 5.60 -4.48
C GLN A 223 -11.98 6.25 -4.28
N MET A 224 -10.91 5.63 -4.76
CA MET A 224 -9.54 6.16 -4.63
C MET A 224 -9.34 7.42 -5.47
N VAL A 225 -9.91 7.48 -6.68
CA VAL A 225 -9.90 8.68 -7.53
C VAL A 225 -10.74 9.80 -6.91
N ARG A 226 -11.89 9.48 -6.30
CA ARG A 226 -12.70 10.46 -5.56
C ARG A 226 -11.94 10.99 -4.33
N ALA A 227 -11.24 10.14 -3.60
CA ALA A 227 -10.42 10.52 -2.45
C ALA A 227 -9.23 11.39 -2.88
N LEU A 228 -8.46 10.97 -3.88
CA LEU A 228 -7.35 11.75 -4.45
C LEU A 228 -7.81 13.11 -5.00
N SER A 229 -8.96 13.17 -5.66
CA SER A 229 -9.54 14.43 -6.14
C SER A 229 -9.91 15.37 -4.99
N SER A 230 -10.47 14.81 -3.90
CA SER A 230 -10.73 15.55 -2.66
C SER A 230 -9.43 16.07 -2.02
N ASP A 231 -8.41 15.22 -1.94
CA ASP A 231 -7.12 15.56 -1.33
C ASP A 231 -6.38 16.64 -2.14
N ILE A 232 -6.31 16.51 -3.47
CA ILE A 232 -5.73 17.53 -4.35
C ILE A 232 -6.49 18.86 -4.25
N SER A 233 -7.81 18.82 -4.12
CA SER A 233 -8.61 20.03 -3.90
C SER A 233 -8.27 20.67 -2.54
N SER A 234 -8.14 19.87 -1.48
CA SER A 234 -7.78 20.34 -0.14
C SER A 234 -6.36 20.94 -0.10
N GLU A 235 -5.38 20.30 -0.73
CA GLU A 235 -4.02 20.79 -0.84
C GLU A 235 -3.96 22.09 -1.65
N ARG A 236 -4.72 22.18 -2.76
CA ARG A 236 -4.84 23.43 -3.51
C ARG A 236 -5.43 24.56 -2.68
N GLN A 237 -6.40 24.28 -1.80
CA GLN A 237 -6.94 25.30 -0.90
C GLN A 237 -5.92 25.75 0.15
N ILE A 238 -5.16 24.81 0.72
CA ILE A 238 -4.10 25.12 1.70
C ILE A 238 -2.97 25.92 1.04
N VAL A 239 -2.48 25.47 -0.12
CA VAL A 239 -1.43 26.17 -0.88
C VAL A 239 -1.92 27.53 -1.36
N SER A 240 -3.17 27.65 -1.82
CA SER A 240 -3.75 28.94 -2.19
C SER A 240 -3.91 29.86 -0.99
N GLY A 241 -4.26 29.33 0.19
CA GLY A 241 -4.29 30.07 1.46
C GLY A 241 -2.91 30.60 1.82
N LEU A 242 -1.90 29.73 1.83
CA LEU A 242 -0.51 30.12 2.11
C LEU A 242 0.05 31.13 1.11
N LEU A 243 -0.28 31.01 -0.17
CA LEU A 243 0.12 31.99 -1.20
C LEU A 243 -0.61 33.33 -1.03
N LYS A 244 -1.89 33.32 -0.64
CA LYS A 244 -2.62 34.55 -0.31
C LYS A 244 -2.05 35.22 0.94
N ASP A 245 -1.71 34.44 1.95
CA ASP A 245 -1.12 34.96 3.18
C ASP A 245 0.30 35.50 2.94
N LEU A 246 1.11 34.79 2.16
CA LEU A 246 2.44 35.26 1.74
C LEU A 246 2.34 36.52 0.88
N SER A 247 1.39 36.59 -0.04
CA SER A 247 1.13 37.78 -0.86
C SER A 247 0.67 38.96 -0.01
N LYS A 248 -0.15 38.71 1.02
CA LYS A 248 -0.61 39.73 1.96
C LYS A 248 0.52 40.24 2.86
N GLU A 249 1.36 39.34 3.33
CA GLU A 249 2.55 39.64 4.15
C GLU A 249 3.59 40.42 3.35
N THR A 250 3.90 40.01 2.11
CA THR A 250 4.83 40.74 1.23
C THR A 250 4.29 42.09 0.80
N GLN A 251 2.97 42.24 0.63
CA GLN A 251 2.34 43.53 0.37
C GLN A 251 2.40 44.43 1.61
N ALA A 252 2.19 43.89 2.81
CA ALA A 252 2.34 44.62 4.07
C ALA A 252 3.78 45.08 4.29
N GLN A 253 4.76 44.20 4.06
CA GLN A 253 6.19 44.52 4.16
C GLN A 253 6.62 45.58 3.12
N ARG A 254 6.12 45.52 1.88
CA ARG A 254 6.39 46.56 0.87
C ARG A 254 5.77 47.91 1.25
N SER A 255 4.57 47.92 1.84
CA SER A 255 3.94 49.18 2.28
C SER A 255 4.67 49.80 3.48
N ASP A 256 5.16 48.99 4.41
CA ASP A 256 5.93 49.47 5.56
C ASP A 256 7.33 49.91 5.14
N GLN A 257 8.00 49.15 4.27
CA GLN A 257 9.30 49.54 3.73
C GLN A 257 9.20 50.83 2.89
N GLY A 258 8.13 51.00 2.11
CA GLY A 258 7.89 52.23 1.34
C GLY A 258 7.64 53.46 2.22
N ARG A 259 6.85 53.30 3.30
CA ARG A 259 6.61 54.36 4.30
C ARG A 259 7.86 54.74 5.08
N LEU A 260 8.70 53.76 5.41
CA LEU A 260 9.94 53.96 6.14
C LEU A 260 11.05 54.56 5.27
N GLN A 261 11.12 54.19 3.99
CA GLN A 261 12.06 54.82 3.05
C GLN A 261 11.70 56.28 2.77
N THR A 262 10.41 56.60 2.62
CA THR A 262 9.99 58.00 2.46
C THR A 262 10.27 58.84 3.71
N THR A 263 10.01 58.32 4.92
CA THR A 263 10.35 59.04 6.17
C THR A 263 11.85 59.17 6.41
N LEU A 264 12.66 58.19 6.02
CA LEU A 264 14.12 58.30 6.12
C LEU A 264 14.70 59.26 5.08
N VAL A 265 14.19 59.27 3.85
CA VAL A 265 14.63 60.20 2.79
C VAL A 265 14.22 61.64 3.13
N ASP A 266 13.00 61.86 3.63
CA ASP A 266 12.58 63.18 4.11
C ASP A 266 13.46 63.65 5.28
N ARG A 267 13.80 62.76 6.22
CA ARG A 267 14.64 63.12 7.37
C ARG A 267 16.10 63.35 7.02
N LEU A 268 16.66 62.55 6.09
CA LEU A 268 18.00 62.78 5.55
C LEU A 268 18.04 64.11 4.80
N GLY A 269 16.99 64.41 4.01
CA GLY A 269 16.84 65.70 3.33
C GLY A 269 16.74 66.88 4.29
N THR A 270 16.02 66.75 5.41
CA THR A 270 15.98 67.81 6.44
C THR A 270 17.31 67.98 7.16
N LEU A 271 18.06 66.90 7.39
CA LEU A 271 19.41 66.95 7.97
C LEU A 271 20.40 67.61 7.00
N GLU A 272 20.33 67.23 5.72
CA GLU A 272 21.15 67.81 4.66
C GLU A 272 20.83 69.31 4.47
N GLN A 273 19.56 69.69 4.58
CA GLN A 273 19.13 71.09 4.51
C GLN A 273 19.52 71.89 5.76
N ALA A 274 19.54 71.28 6.95
CA ALA A 274 20.03 71.90 8.19
C ALA A 274 21.56 72.08 8.18
N VAL A 275 22.30 71.12 7.60
CA VAL A 275 23.76 71.18 7.46
C VAL A 275 24.17 72.19 6.38
N ASN A 276 23.47 72.24 5.25
CA ASN A 276 23.77 73.17 4.15
C ASN A 276 23.38 74.63 4.45
N GLN A 277 22.49 74.90 5.41
CA GLN A 277 22.10 76.28 5.76
C GLN A 277 23.13 77.03 6.62
N GLY A 278 24.25 76.43 7.00
CA GLY A 278 25.47 77.15 7.39
C GLY A 278 25.35 78.14 8.56
N GLN A 279 24.27 78.10 9.33
CA GLN A 279 24.16 78.79 10.61
C GLN A 279 24.37 77.75 11.68
N ALA A 280 25.54 77.76 12.34
CA ALA A 280 25.81 76.92 13.49
C ALA A 280 24.71 77.10 14.56
N PRO A 281 24.02 76.03 14.99
CA PRO A 281 23.24 76.14 16.20
C PRO A 281 23.51 74.95 17.14
N HIS A 282 23.89 75.27 18.37
CA HIS A 282 23.51 74.52 19.57
C HIS A 282 23.75 73.01 19.50
N SER A 283 24.91 72.59 20.02
CA SER A 283 25.25 71.17 20.27
C SER A 283 24.11 70.37 20.90
N GLU A 284 23.23 71.03 21.66
CA GLU A 284 22.02 70.46 22.24
C GLU A 284 21.00 69.96 21.20
N ALA A 285 20.78 70.67 20.09
CA ALA A 285 19.81 70.24 19.06
C ALA A 285 20.33 69.03 18.24
N LEU A 286 21.64 68.96 18.00
CA LEU A 286 22.27 67.78 17.40
C LEU A 286 22.30 66.60 18.37
N GLN A 287 22.53 66.84 19.66
CA GLN A 287 22.44 65.79 20.69
C GLN A 287 21.01 65.28 20.84
N GLU A 288 19.99 66.14 20.80
CA GLU A 288 18.60 65.74 20.84
C GLU A 288 18.22 64.92 19.59
N GLN A 289 18.70 65.30 18.40
CA GLN A 289 18.50 64.51 17.19
C GLN A 289 19.24 63.17 17.19
N LEU A 290 20.45 63.11 17.76
CA LEU A 290 21.19 61.86 17.94
C LEU A 290 20.52 60.94 18.95
N LEU A 291 19.98 61.49 20.05
CA LEU A 291 19.25 60.73 21.07
C LEU A 291 17.92 60.19 20.52
N ILE A 292 17.26 60.95 19.63
CA ILE A 292 16.08 60.48 18.90
C ILE A 292 16.45 59.39 17.87
N LEU A 293 17.62 59.48 17.22
CA LEU A 293 18.10 58.42 16.32
C LEU A 293 18.51 57.16 17.08
N GLU A 294 19.12 57.31 18.25
CA GLU A 294 19.50 56.22 19.14
C GLU A 294 18.26 55.46 19.63
N THR A 295 17.26 56.18 20.15
CA THR A 295 15.99 55.57 20.56
C THR A 295 15.23 54.92 19.40
N ALA A 296 15.33 55.46 18.18
CA ALA A 296 14.77 54.83 16.98
C ALA A 296 15.53 53.57 16.54
N LEU A 297 16.86 53.53 16.73
CA LEU A 297 17.68 52.35 16.48
C LEU A 297 17.42 51.25 17.52
N GLU A 298 17.25 51.63 18.79
CA GLU A 298 16.84 50.72 19.86
C GLU A 298 15.47 50.12 19.56
N GLN A 299 14.48 50.93 19.15
CA GLN A 299 13.17 50.42 18.73
C GLN A 299 13.24 49.48 17.52
N LYS A 300 14.16 49.73 16.57
CA LYS A 300 14.42 48.82 15.45
C LYS A 300 15.05 47.51 15.89
N LEU A 301 16.03 47.55 16.79
CA LEU A 301 16.65 46.36 17.35
C LEU A 301 15.64 45.53 18.13
N ASP A 302 14.76 46.18 18.90
CA ASP A 302 13.66 45.54 19.61
C ASP A 302 12.63 44.90 18.67
N GLY A 303 12.26 45.61 17.60
CA GLY A 303 11.36 45.08 16.57
C GLY A 303 11.98 43.89 15.82
N MET A 304 13.28 43.96 15.53
CA MET A 304 14.02 42.88 14.90
C MET A 304 14.19 41.68 15.86
N ALA A 305 14.43 41.91 17.15
CA ALA A 305 14.48 40.86 18.15
C ALA A 305 13.12 40.14 18.28
N ARG A 306 12.01 40.88 18.20
CA ARG A 306 10.65 40.29 18.21
C ARG A 306 10.35 39.52 16.92
N SER A 307 10.79 40.00 15.75
CA SER A 307 10.63 39.26 14.50
C SER A 307 11.50 37.98 14.47
N TRP A 308 12.70 38.03 15.06
CA TRP A 308 13.52 36.83 15.26
C TRP A 308 12.90 35.85 16.26
N ALA A 309 12.30 36.33 17.36
CA ALA A 309 11.59 35.50 18.32
C ALA A 309 10.39 34.78 17.67
N THR A 310 9.56 35.49 16.91
CA THR A 310 8.43 34.87 16.19
C THR A 310 8.88 33.89 15.11
N LEU A 311 10.00 34.14 14.44
CA LEU A 311 10.57 33.20 13.47
C LEU A 311 11.14 31.95 14.17
N SER A 312 11.73 32.11 15.34
CA SER A 312 12.17 31.01 16.23
C SER A 312 10.99 30.16 16.70
N ASP A 313 9.92 30.79 17.20
CA ASP A 313 8.69 30.10 17.62
C ASP A 313 8.05 29.33 16.47
N ARG A 314 8.06 29.90 15.25
CA ARG A 314 7.56 29.21 14.05
C ARG A 314 8.44 28.03 13.65
N LEU A 315 9.76 28.15 13.74
CA LEU A 315 10.67 27.03 13.51
C LEU A 315 10.48 25.94 14.55
N GLN A 316 10.26 26.29 15.81
CA GLN A 316 9.98 25.35 16.89
C GLN A 316 8.60 24.71 16.74
N ALA A 317 7.59 25.42 16.23
CA ALA A 317 6.28 24.89 15.89
C ALA A 317 6.34 23.95 14.66
N ILE A 318 7.22 24.24 13.69
CA ILE A 318 7.50 23.32 12.58
C ILE A 318 8.24 22.08 13.10
N GLU A 319 9.20 22.26 13.99
CA GLU A 319 9.92 21.15 14.62
C GLU A 319 8.96 20.27 15.44
N SER A 320 8.07 20.86 16.23
CA SER A 320 7.05 20.13 16.98
C SER A 320 6.04 19.47 16.05
N ALA A 321 5.59 20.12 14.98
CA ALA A 321 4.70 19.50 13.99
C ALA A 321 5.36 18.35 13.22
N VAL A 322 6.67 18.43 12.97
CA VAL A 322 7.46 17.33 12.40
C VAL A 322 7.64 16.20 13.41
N ARG A 323 7.77 16.52 14.70
CA ARG A 323 7.97 15.57 15.81
C ARG A 323 6.68 14.89 16.28
N GLU A 324 5.55 15.60 16.22
CA GLU A 324 4.20 15.14 16.57
C GLU A 324 3.50 14.45 15.40
N ARG A 325 4.08 14.50 14.19
CA ARG A 325 3.66 13.61 13.10
C ARG A 325 3.84 12.17 13.59
N PRO A 326 2.76 11.39 13.78
CA PRO A 326 2.87 10.06 14.36
C PRO A 326 3.53 9.15 13.33
N LEU A 327 4.84 9.00 13.45
CA LEU A 327 5.59 7.92 12.83
C LEU A 327 5.19 6.65 13.57
N GLY A 328 4.12 6.02 13.10
CA GLY A 328 3.77 4.66 13.49
C GLY A 328 4.91 3.72 13.07
N GLY A 329 5.75 3.35 14.04
CA GLY A 329 6.72 2.26 13.89
C GLY A 329 8.18 2.69 14.07
N GLY A 330 8.65 2.60 15.31
CA GLY A 330 10.03 2.37 15.75
C GLY A 330 11.18 2.84 14.85
N VAL A 331 11.69 4.04 15.12
CA VAL A 331 13.06 4.41 14.73
C VAL A 331 14.02 3.86 15.81
N PRO A 332 15.10 3.16 15.46
CA PRO A 332 16.06 2.65 16.43
C PRO A 332 16.78 3.81 17.14
N ALA A 333 16.91 3.69 18.46
CA ALA A 333 17.45 4.69 19.38
C ALA A 333 18.87 5.20 19.01
N ASP A 334 19.59 4.50 18.13
CA ASP A 334 20.99 4.77 17.79
C ASP A 334 21.22 6.06 16.98
N LEU A 335 20.20 6.58 16.26
CA LEU A 335 20.35 7.84 15.50
C LEU A 335 20.23 9.07 16.41
N MET A 336 19.33 9.02 17.39
CA MET A 336 19.14 10.12 18.35
C MET A 336 20.29 10.19 19.35
N ASP A 337 20.88 9.04 19.74
CA ASP A 337 22.09 9.02 20.57
C ASP A 337 23.32 9.55 19.83
N ARG A 338 23.43 9.32 18.51
CA ARG A 338 24.50 9.90 17.67
C ARG A 338 24.37 11.41 17.48
N LEU A 339 23.15 11.95 17.41
CA LEU A 339 22.93 13.41 17.34
C LEU A 339 23.14 14.08 18.70
N ARG A 340 22.81 13.41 19.81
CA ARG A 340 23.00 13.91 21.18
C ARG A 340 24.46 13.90 21.61
N ALA A 341 25.28 12.98 21.08
CA ALA A 341 26.72 12.92 21.33
C ALA A 341 27.54 13.99 20.59
N VAL A 342 26.99 14.59 19.52
CA VAL A 342 27.70 15.60 18.70
C VAL A 342 27.44 17.05 19.19
N VAL A 343 26.44 17.26 20.04
CA VAL A 343 26.10 18.58 20.61
C VAL A 343 26.06 18.50 22.14
N ASP A 344 27.23 18.35 22.76
CA ASP A 344 27.36 18.51 24.21
C ASP A 344 27.67 19.97 24.55
N LEU A 345 26.64 20.72 25.00
CA LEU A 345 26.73 22.11 25.45
C LEU A 345 27.09 22.22 26.95
N LYS A 346 27.30 21.11 27.66
CA LYS A 346 27.77 21.12 29.06
C LYS A 346 29.05 21.94 29.30
N PRO A 347 30.04 21.97 28.38
CA PRO A 347 31.23 22.81 28.57
C PRO A 347 30.96 24.31 28.51
N ILE A 348 29.87 24.75 27.86
CA ILE A 348 29.49 26.17 27.77
C ILE A 348 28.65 26.57 28.98
N ALA A 349 27.74 25.69 29.43
CA ALA A 349 26.98 25.90 30.66
C ALA A 349 27.88 25.99 31.90
N ASN A 350 28.86 25.09 32.04
CA ASN A 350 29.82 25.12 33.16
C ASN A 350 30.70 26.38 33.14
N ARG A 351 30.96 26.98 31.97
CA ARG A 351 31.75 28.23 31.88
C ARG A 351 30.94 29.46 32.24
N LEU A 352 29.62 29.44 32.06
CA LEU A 352 28.73 30.52 32.48
C LEU A 352 28.51 30.50 33.99
N ASP A 353 28.35 29.31 34.61
CA ASP A 353 28.26 29.18 36.07
C ASP A 353 29.52 29.68 36.78
N ILE A 354 30.73 29.39 36.24
CA ILE A 354 32.00 29.87 36.81
C ILE A 354 32.13 31.40 36.71
N ILE A 355 31.62 32.01 35.64
CA ILE A 355 31.64 33.47 35.45
C ILE A 355 30.61 34.13 36.37
N GLU A 356 29.44 33.54 36.53
CA GLU A 356 28.41 34.01 37.47
C GLU A 356 28.91 33.93 38.93
N GLU A 357 29.60 32.86 39.30
CA GLU A 357 30.20 32.71 40.63
C GLU A 357 31.37 33.68 40.87
N ALA A 358 32.20 33.96 39.85
CA ALA A 358 33.28 34.96 39.94
C ALA A 358 32.75 36.41 40.05
N VAL A 359 31.60 36.70 39.44
CA VAL A 359 30.96 38.03 39.50
C VAL A 359 30.18 38.21 40.81
N LEU A 360 29.57 37.14 41.34
CA LEU A 360 28.87 37.19 42.64
C LEU A 360 29.82 37.16 43.84
N ALA A 361 31.00 36.54 43.73
CA ALA A 361 32.02 36.52 44.79
C ALA A 361 32.72 37.88 45.01
N GLY A 362 32.73 38.77 44.00
CA GLY A 362 33.31 40.12 44.10
C GLY A 362 32.44 41.16 44.83
N GLY A 363 31.19 40.82 45.15
CA GLY A 363 30.19 41.80 45.60
C GLY A 363 29.64 41.63 47.03
N ALA A 364 30.01 40.58 47.78
CA ALA A 364 29.32 40.28 49.04
C ALA A 364 30.25 39.75 50.14
N GLY A 365 30.83 40.66 50.91
CA GLY A 365 31.51 40.36 52.17
C GLY A 365 31.38 41.50 53.17
N LYS A 366 30.46 41.35 54.13
CA LYS A 366 30.11 42.28 55.22
C LYS A 366 31.35 42.80 56.00
N GLY A 367 31.43 44.12 56.20
CA GLY A 367 32.41 44.75 57.10
C GLY A 367 32.44 46.29 57.03
N GLY A 368 31.27 46.94 57.02
CA GLY A 368 31.14 48.39 56.82
C GLY A 368 31.57 49.29 57.99
N GLU A 369 31.87 48.74 59.18
CA GLU A 369 32.14 49.54 60.38
C GLU A 369 33.62 49.58 60.80
N GLU A 370 34.47 48.65 60.35
CA GLU A 370 35.91 48.68 60.67
C GLU A 370 36.72 49.59 59.72
N GLY A 371 36.22 49.85 58.52
CA GLY A 371 36.88 50.73 57.54
C GLY A 371 36.83 52.21 57.93
N VAL A 372 35.78 52.64 58.61
CA VAL A 372 35.57 54.05 58.98
C VAL A 372 36.48 54.45 60.14
N ASN A 373 36.61 53.60 61.17
CA ASN A 373 37.50 53.85 62.31
C ASN A 373 38.98 53.90 61.92
N ARG A 374 39.39 53.11 60.91
CA ARG A 374 40.77 53.10 60.38
C ARG A 374 41.07 54.32 59.52
N LEU A 375 40.05 54.96 58.94
CA LEU A 375 40.18 56.19 58.16
C LEU A 375 40.31 57.42 59.07
N GLU A 376 39.55 57.46 60.16
CA GLU A 376 39.63 58.52 61.18
C GLU A 376 41.00 58.58 61.87
N GLU A 377 41.60 57.42 62.14
CA GLU A 377 42.92 57.35 62.77
C GLU A 377 44.06 57.78 61.82
N ARG A 378 43.90 57.52 60.52
CA ARG A 378 44.83 57.98 59.47
C ARG A 378 44.71 59.48 59.18
N LEU A 379 43.51 60.05 59.32
CA LEU A 379 43.29 61.50 59.19
C LEU A 379 43.94 62.29 60.34
N ARG A 380 43.83 61.81 61.59
CA ARG A 380 44.51 62.42 62.75
C ARG A 380 46.04 62.33 62.66
N SER A 381 46.56 61.23 62.11
CA SER A 381 47.99 61.07 61.83
C SER A 381 48.50 62.06 60.77
N LEU A 382 47.69 62.31 59.74
CA LEU A 382 48.03 63.23 58.65
C LEU A 382 48.02 64.70 59.11
N GLU A 383 47.07 65.10 59.96
CA GLU A 383 46.97 66.47 60.49
C GLU A 383 48.19 66.84 61.37
N ALA A 384 48.70 65.87 62.14
CA ALA A 384 49.91 66.00 62.96
C ALA A 384 51.22 66.00 62.14
N GLU A 385 51.22 65.46 60.92
CA GLU A 385 52.34 65.52 59.97
C GLU A 385 52.33 66.82 59.16
N VAL A 386 51.15 67.33 58.80
CA VAL A 386 50.99 68.61 58.09
C VAL A 386 51.42 69.80 58.96
N SER A 387 51.10 69.77 60.26
CA SER A 387 51.52 70.81 61.21
C SER A 387 53.04 70.82 61.46
N ARG A 388 53.73 69.68 61.26
CA ARG A 388 55.20 69.57 61.27
C ARG A 388 55.84 70.03 59.95
N ALA A 389 55.17 69.83 58.82
CA ALA A 389 55.66 70.23 57.50
C ALA A 389 55.62 71.75 57.29
N VAL A 390 54.67 72.46 57.89
CA VAL A 390 54.50 73.92 57.74
C VAL A 390 55.59 74.72 58.48
N ASN A 391 56.12 74.22 59.60
CA ASN A 391 57.16 74.91 60.38
C ASN A 391 58.59 74.77 59.80
N ALA A 392 58.79 73.95 58.76
CA ALA A 392 60.10 73.68 58.16
C ALA A 392 60.41 74.51 56.88
N ASN A 393 59.53 75.44 56.49
CA ASN A 393 59.52 76.01 55.13
C ASN A 393 60.27 77.35 54.95
N SER A 394 61.29 77.66 55.76
CA SER A 394 62.12 78.86 55.58
C SER A 394 63.30 78.71 54.61
N GLY A 395 63.48 77.54 53.98
CA GLY A 395 64.59 77.24 53.03
C GLY A 395 64.24 77.32 51.53
N GLY A 396 63.34 78.22 51.15
CA GLY A 396 62.55 78.14 49.91
C GLY A 396 63.21 78.39 48.54
N LEU A 397 64.50 78.72 48.43
CA LEU A 397 65.06 79.17 47.13
C LEU A 397 65.89 78.13 46.36
N SER A 398 66.57 77.21 47.04
CA SER A 398 67.35 76.15 46.35
C SER A 398 66.50 74.94 45.93
N ARG A 399 65.26 74.85 46.44
CA ARG A 399 64.34 73.73 46.17
C ARG A 399 63.57 73.91 44.86
N LEU A 400 63.42 75.15 44.37
CA LEU A 400 62.64 75.46 43.17
C LEU A 400 63.31 74.96 41.87
N GLU A 401 64.64 74.99 41.77
CA GLU A 401 65.34 74.46 40.57
C GLU A 401 65.28 72.93 40.50
N THR A 402 65.43 72.23 41.62
CA THR A 402 65.20 70.78 41.69
C THR A 402 63.72 70.41 41.53
N LEU A 403 62.79 71.26 41.97
CA LEU A 403 61.36 71.03 41.75
C LEU A 403 60.97 71.22 40.29
N LEU A 404 61.60 72.11 39.52
CA LEU A 404 61.32 72.28 38.09
C LEU A 404 61.74 71.04 37.28
N GLY A 405 62.93 70.51 37.53
CA GLY A 405 63.40 69.27 36.89
C GLY A 405 62.59 68.04 37.31
N ASN A 406 62.18 67.98 38.59
CA ASN A 406 61.27 66.94 39.06
C ASN A 406 59.83 67.13 38.55
N PHE A 407 59.37 68.35 38.28
CA PHE A 407 58.04 68.61 37.70
C PHE A 407 57.97 68.18 36.24
N GLU A 408 59.03 68.37 35.44
CA GLU A 408 59.06 67.87 34.06
C GLU A 408 59.13 66.34 34.00
N HIS A 409 59.88 65.70 34.90
CA HIS A 409 59.91 64.25 35.02
C HIS A 409 58.56 63.69 35.53
N GLN A 410 57.97 64.32 36.55
CA GLN A 410 56.68 63.94 37.11
C GLN A 410 55.52 64.26 36.16
N ARG A 411 55.63 65.28 35.31
CA ARG A 411 54.66 65.57 34.24
C ARG A 411 54.80 64.57 33.08
N GLY A 412 56.00 64.14 32.73
CA GLY A 412 56.23 63.03 31.80
C GLY A 412 55.65 61.71 32.29
N GLU A 413 55.88 61.37 33.56
CA GLU A 413 55.32 60.18 34.21
C GLU A 413 53.80 60.27 34.41
N MET A 414 53.25 61.45 34.75
CA MET A 414 51.81 61.65 34.92
C MET A 414 51.07 61.64 33.56
N ILE A 415 51.69 62.20 32.50
CA ILE A 415 51.14 62.08 31.13
C ILE A 415 51.23 60.63 30.65
N SER A 416 52.31 59.92 30.95
CA SER A 416 52.40 58.48 30.67
C SER A 416 51.35 57.68 31.43
N ALA A 417 51.18 57.91 32.73
CA ALA A 417 50.19 57.24 33.57
C ALA A 417 48.72 57.56 33.17
N LEU A 418 48.46 58.73 32.58
CA LEU A 418 47.14 59.09 32.04
C LEU A 418 46.91 58.58 30.62
N MET A 419 47.95 58.50 29.78
CA MET A 419 47.85 57.99 28.42
C MET A 419 47.83 56.45 28.37
N GLN A 420 48.51 55.77 29.30
CA GLN A 420 48.56 54.30 29.36
C GLN A 420 47.18 53.63 29.40
N PRO A 421 46.23 54.02 30.27
CA PRO A 421 44.90 53.43 30.29
C PRO A 421 44.08 53.76 29.04
N VAL A 422 44.34 54.89 28.39
CA VAL A 422 43.69 55.26 27.13
C VAL A 422 44.21 54.40 25.98
N VAL A 423 45.53 54.20 25.90
CA VAL A 423 46.17 53.32 24.92
C VAL A 423 45.74 51.87 25.12
N GLU A 424 45.67 51.40 26.37
CA GLU A 424 45.17 50.05 26.69
C GLU A 424 43.70 49.89 26.29
N ARG A 425 42.83 50.87 26.59
CA ARG A 425 41.43 50.85 26.16
C ARG A 425 41.26 50.88 24.65
N VAL A 426 42.02 51.72 23.94
CA VAL A 426 42.00 51.77 22.47
C VAL A 426 42.49 50.44 21.89
N SER A 427 43.55 49.85 22.45
CA SER A 427 44.04 48.54 22.01
C SER A 427 43.04 47.41 22.27
N ALA A 428 42.30 47.47 23.39
CA ALA A 428 41.24 46.52 23.71
C ALA A 428 40.03 46.66 22.76
N VAL A 429 39.65 47.90 22.44
CA VAL A 429 38.57 48.17 21.47
C VAL A 429 38.97 47.69 20.07
N VAL A 430 40.19 47.98 19.62
CA VAL A 430 40.72 47.49 18.34
C VAL A 430 40.76 45.96 18.32
N GLY A 431 41.21 45.32 19.40
CA GLY A 431 41.18 43.86 19.54
C GLY A 431 39.76 43.29 19.49
N SER A 432 38.79 43.95 20.14
CA SER A 432 37.38 43.53 20.11
C SER A 432 36.74 43.69 18.72
N ALA A 433 37.07 44.77 18.00
CA ALA A 433 36.61 45.01 16.64
C ALA A 433 37.22 43.99 15.67
N GLN A 434 38.50 43.64 15.83
CA GLN A 434 39.14 42.58 15.05
C GLN A 434 38.56 41.20 15.33
N ALA A 435 38.22 40.89 16.59
CA ALA A 435 37.55 39.65 16.94
C ALA A 435 36.13 39.57 16.33
N GLN A 436 35.38 40.68 16.34
CA GLN A 436 34.08 40.75 15.67
C GLN A 436 34.21 40.59 14.15
N GLN A 437 35.18 41.25 13.52
CA GLN A 437 35.47 41.09 12.09
C GLN A 437 35.79 39.63 11.71
N ALA A 438 36.56 38.92 12.54
CA ALA A 438 36.89 37.51 12.34
C ALA A 438 35.66 36.61 12.51
N SER A 439 34.79 36.88 13.49
CA SER A 439 33.55 36.11 13.67
C SER A 439 32.57 36.30 12.50
N LEU A 440 32.48 37.51 11.94
CA LEU A 440 31.64 37.80 10.79
C LEU A 440 32.16 37.14 9.51
N SER A 441 33.48 37.11 9.31
CA SER A 441 34.06 36.41 8.14
C SER A 441 33.82 34.90 8.21
N GLU A 442 33.89 34.30 9.40
CA GLU A 442 33.60 32.88 9.62
C GLU A 442 32.12 32.55 9.39
N LEU A 443 31.20 33.43 9.83
CA LEU A 443 29.77 33.26 9.55
C LEU A 443 29.47 33.37 8.05
N LEU A 444 30.08 34.34 7.37
CA LEU A 444 29.92 34.49 5.92
C LEU A 444 30.47 33.28 5.15
N SER A 445 31.60 32.70 5.59
CA SER A 445 32.13 31.49 4.95
C SER A 445 31.19 30.30 5.14
N LYS A 446 30.64 30.11 6.35
CA LYS A 446 29.66 29.05 6.62
C LYS A 446 28.37 29.22 5.82
N VAL A 447 27.89 30.45 5.64
CA VAL A 447 26.72 30.74 4.80
C VAL A 447 27.03 30.43 3.33
N ALA A 448 28.19 30.84 2.82
CA ALA A 448 28.61 30.53 1.46
C ALA A 448 28.74 29.02 1.21
N GLU A 449 29.31 28.27 2.17
CA GLU A 449 29.39 26.81 2.09
C GLU A 449 28.01 26.15 2.09
N ARG A 450 27.08 26.61 2.95
CA ARG A 450 25.70 26.10 2.97
C ARG A 450 24.96 26.42 1.67
N MET A 451 25.14 27.62 1.12
CA MET A 451 24.55 28.02 -0.16
C MET A 451 25.08 27.13 -1.30
N GLY A 452 26.39 26.88 -1.35
CA GLY A 452 26.98 25.96 -2.33
C GLY A 452 26.54 24.50 -2.15
N ALA A 453 26.25 24.07 -0.91
CA ALA A 453 25.66 22.75 -0.66
C ALA A 453 24.22 22.66 -1.15
N VAL A 454 23.42 23.71 -0.95
CA VAL A 454 22.04 23.81 -1.46
C VAL A 454 22.02 23.84 -2.98
N GLU A 455 22.91 24.61 -3.63
CA GLU A 455 23.03 24.64 -5.09
C GLU A 455 23.36 23.26 -5.66
N ARG A 456 24.30 22.52 -5.04
CA ARG A 456 24.63 21.15 -5.44
C ARG A 456 23.47 20.18 -5.25
N ALA A 457 22.74 20.29 -4.14
CA ALA A 457 21.56 19.47 -3.89
C ALA A 457 20.44 19.77 -4.89
N LEU A 458 20.21 21.05 -5.21
CA LEU A 458 19.23 21.47 -6.19
C LEU A 458 19.60 21.00 -7.61
N ALA A 459 20.87 21.10 -8.00
CA ALA A 459 21.34 20.58 -9.28
C ALA A 459 21.13 19.07 -9.40
N ALA A 460 21.42 18.31 -8.35
CA ALA A 460 21.16 16.87 -8.30
C ALA A 460 19.65 16.56 -8.39
N GLU A 461 18.80 17.33 -7.72
CA GLU A 461 17.35 17.12 -7.79
C GLU A 461 16.81 17.43 -9.20
N ILE A 462 17.32 18.47 -9.87
CA ILE A 462 16.97 18.78 -11.27
C ILE A 462 17.38 17.64 -12.21
N GLU A 463 18.57 17.07 -12.04
CA GLU A 463 19.04 15.93 -12.83
C GLU A 463 18.17 14.67 -12.59
N THR A 464 17.83 14.38 -11.33
CA THR A 464 16.92 13.26 -11.04
C THR A 464 15.50 13.51 -11.54
N ALA A 465 15.02 14.75 -11.55
CA ALA A 465 13.74 15.11 -12.15
C ALA A 465 13.77 14.93 -13.68
N ALA A 466 14.83 15.36 -14.34
CA ALA A 466 15.01 15.19 -15.78
C ALA A 466 15.03 13.71 -16.19
N THR A 467 15.76 12.87 -15.46
CA THR A 467 15.81 11.41 -15.72
C THR A 467 14.45 10.74 -15.49
N LYS A 468 13.69 11.16 -14.48
CA LYS A 468 12.30 10.70 -14.26
C LYS A 468 11.38 11.12 -15.42
N HIS A 469 11.49 12.35 -15.90
CA HIS A 469 10.70 12.82 -17.05
C HIS A 469 11.03 12.04 -18.33
N GLU A 470 12.30 11.72 -18.56
CA GLU A 470 12.71 10.89 -19.69
C GLU A 470 12.18 9.46 -19.58
N ALA A 471 12.16 8.89 -18.37
CA ALA A 471 11.55 7.59 -18.12
C ALA A 471 10.04 7.60 -18.43
N TYR A 472 9.31 8.62 -17.98
CA TYR A 472 7.88 8.76 -18.31
C TYR A 472 7.62 8.92 -19.81
N ALA A 473 8.49 9.62 -20.53
CA ALA A 473 8.37 9.75 -21.98
C ALA A 473 8.56 8.39 -22.68
N ARG A 474 9.49 7.56 -22.20
CA ARG A 474 9.67 6.18 -22.69
C ARG A 474 8.47 5.30 -22.38
N ASP A 475 8.01 5.30 -21.13
CA ASP A 475 6.84 4.51 -20.71
C ASP A 475 5.60 4.89 -21.52
N LEU A 476 5.39 6.19 -21.79
CA LEU A 476 4.27 6.65 -22.62
C LEU A 476 4.40 6.18 -24.08
N GLY A 477 5.62 6.11 -24.60
CA GLY A 477 5.90 5.54 -25.92
C GLY A 477 5.60 4.03 -25.97
N GLU A 478 6.01 3.28 -24.96
CA GLU A 478 5.72 1.85 -24.84
C GLU A 478 4.23 1.57 -24.71
N VAL A 479 3.51 2.36 -23.90
CA VAL A 479 2.05 2.28 -23.79
C VAL A 479 1.37 2.60 -25.12
N HIS A 480 1.84 3.63 -25.84
CA HIS A 480 1.31 3.96 -27.17
C HIS A 480 1.53 2.82 -28.17
N GLU A 481 2.71 2.19 -28.17
CA GLU A 481 3.01 1.04 -29.01
C GLU A 481 2.15 -0.18 -28.63
N ALA A 482 1.95 -0.43 -27.35
CA ALA A 482 1.07 -1.50 -26.87
C ALA A 482 -0.39 -1.27 -27.29
N LEU A 483 -0.87 -0.02 -27.25
CA LEU A 483 -2.20 0.35 -27.75
C LEU A 483 -2.33 0.16 -29.26
N MET A 484 -1.30 0.52 -30.04
CA MET A 484 -1.26 0.27 -31.48
C MET A 484 -1.31 -1.23 -31.80
N LYS A 485 -0.54 -2.06 -31.06
CA LYS A 485 -0.57 -3.53 -31.20
C LYS A 485 -1.92 -4.11 -30.81
N LEU A 486 -2.53 -3.62 -29.73
CA LEU A 486 -3.86 -4.05 -29.29
C LEU A 486 -4.91 -3.73 -30.37
N ASN A 487 -4.86 -2.53 -30.94
CA ASN A 487 -5.76 -2.13 -32.02
C ASN A 487 -5.58 -3.03 -33.26
N GLN A 488 -4.33 -3.29 -33.67
CA GLN A 488 -4.05 -4.22 -34.76
C GLN A 488 -4.58 -5.63 -34.49
N ASN A 489 -4.45 -6.13 -33.26
CA ASN A 489 -4.99 -7.41 -32.84
C ASN A 489 -6.52 -7.43 -32.85
N GLN A 490 -7.18 -6.34 -32.45
CA GLN A 490 -8.63 -6.19 -32.53
C GLN A 490 -9.11 -6.24 -33.98
N HIS A 491 -8.42 -5.57 -34.91
CA HIS A 491 -8.75 -5.67 -36.34
C HIS A 491 -8.53 -7.07 -36.90
N THR A 492 -7.46 -7.75 -36.48
CA THR A 492 -7.19 -9.14 -36.88
C THR A 492 -8.27 -10.09 -36.34
N LEU A 493 -8.70 -9.90 -35.10
CA LEU A 493 -9.76 -10.69 -34.47
C LEU A 493 -11.14 -10.40 -35.08
N ALA A 494 -11.44 -9.14 -35.40
CA ALA A 494 -12.65 -8.78 -36.13
C ALA A 494 -12.67 -9.46 -37.51
N GLY A 495 -11.55 -9.44 -38.23
CA GLY A 495 -11.41 -10.12 -39.51
C GLY A 495 -11.58 -11.64 -39.40
N SER A 496 -11.03 -12.28 -38.36
CA SER A 496 -11.20 -13.72 -38.16
C SER A 496 -12.63 -14.09 -37.77
N ILE A 497 -13.32 -13.26 -36.98
CA ILE A 497 -14.73 -13.45 -36.66
C ILE A 497 -15.60 -13.32 -37.91
N ASP A 498 -15.38 -12.29 -38.74
CA ASP A 498 -16.14 -12.13 -39.98
C ASP A 498 -15.90 -13.30 -40.94
N GLN A 499 -14.67 -13.78 -41.05
CA GLN A 499 -14.33 -15.00 -41.80
C GLN A 499 -15.06 -16.23 -41.27
N TRP A 500 -15.09 -16.43 -39.95
CA TRP A 500 -15.83 -17.54 -39.33
C TRP A 500 -17.33 -17.44 -39.57
N ARG A 501 -17.89 -16.22 -39.56
CA ARG A 501 -19.31 -16.00 -39.87
C ARG A 501 -19.62 -16.30 -41.32
N THR A 502 -18.75 -15.92 -42.26
CA THR A 502 -18.93 -16.26 -43.68
C THR A 502 -18.79 -17.75 -43.93
N ASP A 503 -17.81 -18.40 -43.30
CA ASP A 503 -17.56 -19.84 -43.45
C ASP A 503 -18.71 -20.65 -42.83
N ALA A 504 -19.16 -20.30 -41.62
CA ALA A 504 -20.31 -20.94 -40.98
C ALA A 504 -21.61 -20.73 -41.76
N ALA A 505 -21.82 -19.55 -42.36
CA ALA A 505 -22.97 -19.31 -43.24
C ALA A 505 -22.89 -20.17 -44.52
N GLY A 506 -21.69 -20.34 -45.07
CA GLY A 506 -21.43 -21.25 -46.19
C GLY A 506 -21.74 -22.70 -45.84
N ASP A 507 -21.23 -23.18 -44.71
CA ASP A 507 -21.45 -24.54 -44.21
C ASP A 507 -22.93 -24.81 -43.93
N LEU A 508 -23.65 -23.87 -43.32
CA LEU A 508 -25.10 -23.97 -43.11
C LEU A 508 -25.87 -24.04 -44.43
N SER A 509 -25.46 -23.30 -45.44
CA SER A 509 -26.03 -23.40 -46.79
C SER A 509 -25.80 -24.80 -47.40
N VAL A 510 -24.59 -25.35 -47.24
CA VAL A 510 -24.27 -26.71 -47.70
C VAL A 510 -25.10 -27.76 -46.95
N ILE A 511 -25.22 -27.65 -45.63
CA ILE A 511 -26.04 -28.56 -44.81
C ILE A 511 -27.51 -28.45 -45.21
N SER A 512 -28.04 -27.24 -45.38
CA SER A 512 -29.41 -26.99 -45.83
C SER A 512 -29.67 -27.66 -47.18
N ASN A 513 -28.76 -27.49 -48.15
CA ASN A 513 -28.87 -28.16 -49.45
C ASN A 513 -28.78 -29.69 -49.36
N ARG A 514 -27.99 -30.23 -48.43
CA ARG A 514 -27.93 -31.68 -48.19
C ARG A 514 -29.22 -32.20 -47.55
N LEU A 515 -29.79 -31.46 -46.61
CA LEU A 515 -31.05 -31.82 -45.95
C LEU A 515 -32.20 -31.84 -46.96
N THR A 516 -32.32 -30.82 -47.80
CA THR A 516 -33.36 -30.78 -48.85
C THR A 516 -33.21 -31.90 -49.86
N ASN A 517 -31.97 -32.28 -50.21
CA ASN A 517 -31.72 -33.45 -51.06
C ASN A 517 -32.10 -34.77 -50.36
N LEU A 518 -31.78 -34.93 -49.08
CA LEU A 518 -32.17 -36.10 -48.29
C LEU A 518 -33.69 -36.21 -48.14
N ASP A 519 -34.38 -35.10 -47.90
CA ASP A 519 -35.84 -35.06 -47.85
C ASP A 519 -36.43 -35.55 -49.18
N ARG A 520 -35.92 -35.03 -50.30
CA ARG A 520 -36.34 -35.46 -51.65
C ARG A 520 -36.03 -36.93 -51.94
N ASP A 521 -34.90 -37.44 -51.46
CA ASP A 521 -34.54 -38.84 -51.62
C ASP A 521 -35.38 -39.76 -50.72
N ASN A 522 -35.84 -39.28 -49.56
CA ASN A 522 -36.77 -40.00 -48.67
C ASN A 522 -38.22 -40.00 -49.20
N GLU A 523 -38.63 -39.00 -49.98
CA GLU A 523 -39.96 -38.99 -50.62
C GLU A 523 -40.10 -40.12 -51.65
N ARG A 524 -39.04 -40.42 -52.42
CA ARG A 524 -39.05 -41.46 -53.46
C ARG A 524 -39.47 -42.86 -52.97
N PRO A 525 -38.88 -43.46 -51.92
CA PRO A 525 -39.29 -44.78 -51.45
C PRO A 525 -40.73 -44.78 -50.96
N ILE A 526 -41.21 -43.71 -50.32
CA ILE A 526 -42.61 -43.58 -49.88
C ILE A 526 -43.53 -43.56 -51.10
N GLU A 527 -43.20 -42.80 -52.15
CA GLU A 527 -43.94 -42.80 -53.42
C GLU A 527 -43.96 -44.21 -54.05
N THR A 528 -42.82 -44.91 -54.08
CA THR A 528 -42.75 -46.27 -54.63
C THR A 528 -43.55 -47.29 -53.80
N LEU A 529 -43.55 -47.18 -52.48
CA LEU A 529 -44.34 -48.04 -51.59
C LEU A 529 -45.84 -47.78 -51.75
N ASN A 530 -46.25 -46.52 -51.89
CA ASN A 530 -47.63 -46.15 -52.18
C ASN A 530 -48.08 -46.71 -53.55
N ALA A 531 -47.22 -46.63 -54.57
CA ALA A 531 -47.47 -47.23 -55.87
C ALA A 531 -47.60 -48.77 -55.80
N LEU A 532 -46.73 -49.43 -55.02
CA LEU A 532 -46.78 -50.87 -54.77
C LEU A 532 -48.05 -51.28 -54.01
N SER A 533 -48.45 -50.51 -52.99
CA SER A 533 -49.70 -50.75 -52.25
C SER A 533 -50.91 -50.64 -53.16
N ALA A 534 -51.00 -49.57 -53.96
CA ALA A 534 -52.08 -49.39 -54.92
C ALA A 534 -52.13 -50.53 -55.96
N HIS A 535 -50.96 -51.00 -56.41
CA HIS A 535 -50.87 -52.15 -57.29
C HIS A 535 -51.33 -53.45 -56.60
N MET A 536 -50.94 -53.68 -55.35
CA MET A 536 -51.35 -54.84 -54.55
C MET A 536 -52.86 -54.85 -54.31
N ASP A 537 -53.47 -53.70 -53.99
CA ASP A 537 -54.92 -53.57 -53.82
C ASP A 537 -55.67 -53.87 -55.11
N THR A 538 -55.14 -53.39 -56.25
CA THR A 538 -55.70 -53.68 -57.57
C THR A 538 -55.62 -55.17 -57.87
N MET A 539 -54.49 -55.81 -57.60
CA MET A 539 -54.30 -57.25 -57.79
C MET A 539 -55.20 -58.07 -56.87
N ASN A 540 -55.34 -57.67 -55.59
CA ASN A 540 -56.22 -58.32 -54.63
C ASN A 540 -57.68 -58.21 -55.08
N LYS A 541 -58.11 -57.04 -55.52
CA LYS A 541 -59.45 -56.84 -56.12
C LYS A 541 -59.67 -57.75 -57.33
N MET A 542 -58.71 -57.85 -58.25
CA MET A 542 -58.80 -58.78 -59.38
C MET A 542 -58.86 -60.26 -58.94
N MET A 543 -58.10 -60.63 -57.90
CA MET A 543 -58.08 -62.00 -57.37
C MET A 543 -59.41 -62.35 -56.70
N ILE A 544 -59.95 -61.46 -55.88
CA ILE A 544 -61.27 -61.57 -55.25
C ILE A 544 -62.36 -61.67 -56.32
N GLU A 545 -62.32 -60.83 -57.35
CA GLU A 545 -63.27 -60.91 -58.47
C GLU A 545 -63.19 -62.25 -59.21
N ARG A 546 -61.98 -62.80 -59.45
CA ARG A 546 -61.83 -64.14 -60.02
C ARG A 546 -62.33 -65.23 -59.09
N TYR A 547 -62.05 -65.13 -57.80
CA TYR A 547 -62.49 -66.08 -56.78
C TYR A 547 -64.02 -66.12 -56.69
N HIS A 548 -64.67 -64.96 -56.58
CA HIS A 548 -66.12 -64.86 -56.60
C HIS A 548 -66.72 -65.37 -57.91
N ARG A 549 -66.12 -65.08 -59.08
CA ARG A 549 -66.62 -65.63 -60.35
C ARG A 549 -66.58 -67.16 -60.38
N ARG A 550 -65.52 -67.78 -59.85
CA ARG A 550 -65.36 -69.24 -59.82
C ARG A 550 -66.25 -69.92 -58.78
N ASN A 551 -66.44 -69.28 -57.63
CA ASN A 551 -67.20 -69.84 -56.51
C ASN A 551 -68.66 -69.37 -56.46
N ARG A 552 -69.11 -68.54 -57.41
CA ARG A 552 -70.50 -68.06 -57.50
C ARG A 552 -71.51 -69.20 -57.59
N PHE A 553 -71.16 -70.26 -58.33
CA PHE A 553 -71.99 -71.46 -58.41
C PHE A 553 -72.09 -72.17 -57.07
N TRP A 554 -70.97 -72.32 -56.35
CA TRP A 554 -70.91 -72.97 -55.05
C TRP A 554 -71.67 -72.18 -53.97
N TYR A 555 -71.53 -70.85 -53.95
CA TYR A 555 -72.29 -69.98 -53.06
C TYR A 555 -73.81 -70.03 -53.37
N TRP A 556 -74.19 -70.10 -54.65
CA TRP A 556 -75.60 -70.29 -55.03
C TRP A 556 -76.16 -71.63 -54.56
N LEU A 557 -75.35 -72.69 -54.60
CA LEU A 557 -75.77 -74.04 -54.26
C LEU A 557 -75.87 -74.29 -52.74
N PHE A 558 -74.95 -73.72 -51.96
CA PHE A 558 -74.85 -73.97 -50.51
C PHE A 558 -75.17 -72.77 -49.62
N GLY A 559 -75.41 -71.59 -50.20
CA GLY A 559 -75.67 -70.35 -49.46
C GLY A 559 -74.47 -69.77 -48.71
N THR A 560 -73.31 -70.45 -48.74
CA THR A 560 -72.08 -70.06 -48.04
C THR A 560 -70.84 -70.42 -48.86
N ASP A 561 -69.77 -69.63 -48.73
CA ASP A 561 -68.48 -69.90 -49.39
C ASP A 561 -67.71 -71.08 -48.76
N ASP A 562 -68.05 -71.47 -47.53
CA ASP A 562 -67.46 -72.63 -46.83
C ASP A 562 -68.34 -73.88 -46.96
N TRP A 563 -68.40 -74.42 -48.17
CA TRP A 563 -69.16 -75.64 -48.46
C TRP A 563 -68.62 -76.88 -47.74
N ILE A 564 -67.33 -76.89 -47.38
CA ILE A 564 -66.71 -77.99 -46.62
C ILE A 564 -67.21 -77.94 -45.17
N GLY A 565 -67.22 -76.78 -44.52
CA GLY A 565 -67.79 -76.61 -43.19
C GLY A 565 -69.30 -76.92 -43.15
N ALA A 566 -70.05 -76.50 -44.17
CA ALA A 566 -71.49 -76.74 -44.26
C ALA A 566 -71.84 -78.23 -44.46
N SER A 567 -71.03 -78.99 -45.21
CA SER A 567 -71.29 -80.41 -45.50
C SER A 567 -70.85 -81.38 -44.39
N TRP A 568 -70.12 -80.91 -43.38
CA TRP A 568 -69.54 -81.73 -42.29
C TRP A 568 -70.06 -81.36 -40.89
N ALA A 569 -71.14 -80.58 -40.78
CA ALA A 569 -71.72 -80.13 -39.52
C ALA A 569 -71.98 -81.26 -38.49
N SER A 570 -72.31 -82.48 -38.94
CA SER A 570 -72.53 -83.63 -38.05
C SER A 570 -71.25 -84.19 -37.43
N GLN A 571 -70.11 -84.13 -38.13
CA GLN A 571 -68.82 -84.58 -37.59
C GLN A 571 -68.17 -83.53 -36.69
N ALA A 572 -68.31 -82.24 -37.00
CA ALA A 572 -67.84 -81.17 -36.12
C ALA A 572 -68.55 -81.20 -34.76
N ALA A 573 -69.87 -81.38 -34.75
CA ALA A 573 -70.65 -81.54 -33.52
C ALA A 573 -70.29 -82.84 -32.75
N ALA A 574 -70.00 -83.94 -33.46
CA ALA A 574 -69.56 -85.19 -32.83
C ALA A 574 -68.18 -85.08 -32.16
N LEU A 575 -67.24 -84.37 -32.80
CA LEU A 575 -65.91 -84.10 -32.25
C LEU A 575 -65.95 -83.16 -31.04
N GLU A 576 -66.84 -82.17 -31.03
CA GLU A 576 -67.07 -81.32 -29.86
C GLU A 576 -67.70 -82.08 -28.68
N ALA A 577 -68.61 -83.02 -28.95
CA ALA A 577 -69.18 -83.90 -27.93
C ALA A 577 -68.14 -84.87 -27.32
N GLU A 578 -67.21 -85.40 -28.13
CA GLU A 578 -66.08 -86.19 -27.62
C GLU A 578 -65.14 -85.34 -26.76
N ARG A 579 -64.83 -84.10 -27.18
CA ARG A 579 -64.01 -83.18 -26.39
C ARG A 579 -64.61 -82.84 -25.03
N GLN A 580 -65.94 -82.78 -24.92
CA GLN A 580 -66.61 -82.58 -23.63
C GLN A 580 -66.53 -83.81 -22.72
N LYS A 581 -66.59 -85.03 -23.26
CA LYS A 581 -66.42 -86.27 -22.46
C LYS A 581 -65.05 -86.40 -21.80
N PHE A 582 -64.00 -85.82 -22.41
CA PHE A 582 -62.65 -85.79 -21.82
C PHE A 582 -62.42 -84.66 -20.82
N LYS A 583 -63.37 -83.72 -20.66
CA LYS A 583 -63.25 -82.57 -19.75
C LYS A 583 -63.91 -82.77 -18.38
N SER A 584 -64.69 -83.83 -18.15
CA SER A 584 -65.25 -84.13 -16.81
C SER A 584 -64.26 -84.98 -15.98
N PRO A 585 -63.67 -84.45 -14.89
CA PRO A 585 -62.68 -85.16 -14.08
C PRO A 585 -63.32 -86.31 -13.29
N LYS A 586 -62.62 -87.45 -13.28
CA LYS A 586 -62.95 -88.67 -12.53
C LYS A 586 -62.79 -88.40 -11.02
N SER A 587 -63.85 -88.55 -10.23
CA SER A 587 -63.82 -88.45 -8.76
C SER A 587 -63.06 -89.64 -8.17
N ALA A 588 -62.00 -89.37 -7.42
CA ALA A 588 -61.29 -90.36 -6.63
C ALA A 588 -62.02 -90.56 -5.30
N ASP A 589 -62.51 -91.76 -5.05
CA ASP A 589 -62.72 -92.33 -3.71
C ASP A 589 -62.71 -93.87 -3.79
N ALA A 590 -62.03 -94.46 -2.80
CA ALA A 590 -61.71 -95.87 -2.52
C ALA A 590 -60.56 -96.52 -3.30
#